data_AF-A0A956NBN7-F1
#
_entry.id   AF-A0A956NBN7-F1
#
_cell.length_a   1.000
_cell.length_b   1.000
_cell.length_c   1.000
_cell.angle_alpha   90.00
_cell.angle_beta   90.00
_cell.angle_gamma   90.00
#
_symmetry.space_group_name_H-M   'P 1'
#
loop_
_entity.id
_entity.type
_entity.pdbx_description
1 polymer ?
#
loop_
_entity_poly.entity_id
_entity_poly.type
_entity_poly.pdbx_seq_one_letter_code
_entity_poly.pdbx_strand_id
1 'polypeptide(L)'
;MPKSKVNRLSRVLTLALVTVFSSLLASRTFADTGSIGVLVIPSGTLALTTPDPANNWVLPCDELDGVVLAPDSPAPIPASEIQVGVRNNNNGPVPNATVVVEFNQGPIQLCPNGVFTAITNEQGIAYLTLAGGGCLSETPLSAVIKANGVTIRNYANVKSPDFDGSGADLVVNLADLVQFSAEFLGNGPAVCHDYDNNGTTDLGDLIIFSPAFVAGAHCP
;
A
#
# COMPACT_ATOMS: atom_id res chain seq x y z
N MET A 1 -52.83 15.27 -2.68
CA MET A 1 -52.48 16.64 -3.12
C MET A 1 -51.29 17.12 -2.30
N PRO A 2 -50.26 17.81 -2.83
CA PRO A 2 -49.91 18.06 -4.22
C PRO A 2 -48.58 17.40 -4.66
N LYS A 3 -48.48 17.17 -5.96
CA LYS A 3 -47.25 16.95 -6.74
C LYS A 3 -46.42 18.22 -6.74
N SER A 4 -45.09 18.13 -6.58
CA SER A 4 -44.15 19.21 -6.93
C SER A 4 -42.72 18.72 -6.69
N LYS A 5 -41.69 18.98 -7.48
CA LYS A 5 -41.53 19.48 -8.85
C LYS A 5 -40.10 19.04 -9.21
N VAL A 6 -39.95 18.62 -10.45
CA VAL A 6 -38.71 18.57 -11.21
C VAL A 6 -37.85 19.81 -10.93
N ASN A 7 -36.56 19.61 -10.65
CA ASN A 7 -35.53 20.56 -11.07
C ASN A 7 -34.44 19.80 -11.84
N ARG A 8 -34.40 20.12 -13.14
CA ARG A 8 -33.29 19.91 -14.07
C ARG A 8 -32.16 20.91 -13.75
N LEU A 9 -31.04 20.70 -14.44
CA LEU A 9 -29.80 21.51 -14.50
C LEU A 9 -28.78 21.08 -13.43
N SER A 10 -27.54 20.71 -13.76
CA SER A 10 -26.70 21.16 -14.88
C SER A 10 -25.77 20.05 -15.37
N ARG A 11 -25.61 20.00 -16.70
CA ARG A 11 -24.45 19.38 -17.35
C ARG A 11 -23.20 20.16 -16.93
N VAL A 12 -22.20 19.47 -16.41
CA VAL A 12 -20.80 19.91 -16.56
C VAL A 12 -20.04 18.78 -17.23
N LEU A 13 -19.64 19.11 -18.45
CA LEU A 13 -18.79 18.38 -19.35
C LEU A 13 -17.35 18.46 -18.81
N THR A 14 -16.80 17.38 -18.28
CA THR A 14 -15.35 17.29 -18.05
C THR A 14 -14.75 16.42 -19.15
N LEU A 15 -14.35 17.10 -20.22
CA LEU A 15 -13.54 16.58 -21.30
C LEU A 15 -12.11 16.42 -20.76
N ALA A 16 -11.70 15.20 -20.39
CA ALA A 16 -10.31 14.94 -20.03
C ALA A 16 -9.51 14.70 -21.31
N LEU A 17 -8.64 15.66 -21.58
CA LEU A 17 -7.71 15.77 -22.68
C LEU A 17 -6.72 14.59 -22.67
N VAL A 18 -6.82 13.69 -23.66
CA VAL A 18 -5.76 12.72 -23.95
C VAL A 18 -4.60 13.50 -24.55
N THR A 19 -3.59 13.80 -23.73
CA THR A 19 -2.36 14.42 -24.20
C THR A 19 -1.44 13.31 -24.70
N VAL A 20 -1.51 13.04 -26.00
CA VAL A 20 -0.51 12.24 -26.71
C VAL A 20 0.76 13.08 -26.79
N PHE A 21 1.79 12.71 -26.03
CA PHE A 21 3.15 13.21 -26.24
C PHE A 21 3.69 12.60 -27.53
N SER A 22 3.41 13.28 -28.65
CA SER A 22 4.15 13.10 -29.90
C SER A 22 5.17 14.21 -30.06
N SER A 23 6.41 13.80 -30.33
CA SER A 23 7.48 14.54 -31.02
C SER A 23 8.10 15.76 -30.31
N LEU A 24 9.32 15.54 -29.79
CA LEU A 24 10.43 16.46 -30.02
C LEU A 24 11.70 15.66 -30.38
N LEU A 25 11.67 14.97 -31.54
CA LEU A 25 12.91 14.61 -32.21
C LEU A 25 13.48 15.88 -32.83
N ALA A 26 14.54 16.42 -32.23
CA ALA A 26 15.39 17.39 -32.88
C ALA A 26 16.04 16.70 -34.10
N SER A 27 15.50 16.98 -35.29
CA SER A 27 16.14 16.62 -36.55
C SER A 27 17.38 17.49 -36.72
N ARG A 28 18.56 16.94 -36.39
CA ARG A 28 19.84 17.49 -36.82
C ARG A 28 20.10 16.97 -38.23
N THR A 29 20.13 17.87 -39.20
CA THR A 29 20.60 17.61 -40.55
C THR A 29 22.11 17.35 -40.53
N PHE A 30 22.50 16.07 -40.47
CA PHE A 30 23.81 15.63 -40.92
C PHE A 30 23.72 15.35 -42.41
N ALA A 31 24.38 16.20 -43.20
CA ALA A 31 24.72 15.87 -44.57
C ALA A 31 25.93 14.92 -44.51
N ASP A 32 25.67 13.62 -44.58
CA ASP A 32 26.69 12.69 -45.05
C ASP A 32 26.04 11.44 -45.65
N THR A 33 26.57 11.00 -46.77
CA THR A 33 26.08 9.90 -47.59
C THR A 33 26.22 8.56 -46.85
N GLY A 34 25.12 8.01 -46.34
CA GLY A 34 25.12 6.66 -45.76
C GLY A 34 23.80 6.26 -45.11
N SER A 35 23.12 5.30 -45.74
CA SER A 35 22.11 4.39 -45.16
C SER A 35 20.98 4.99 -44.31
N ILE A 36 19.78 5.07 -44.90
CA ILE A 36 18.53 5.34 -44.17
C ILE A 36 18.22 4.15 -43.25
N GLY A 37 18.62 4.25 -41.98
CA GLY A 37 18.20 3.33 -40.94
C GLY A 37 16.77 3.62 -40.53
N VAL A 38 15.81 2.83 -41.04
CA VAL A 38 14.42 2.87 -40.57
C VAL A 38 14.39 2.29 -39.15
N LEU A 39 14.21 3.15 -38.15
CA LEU A 39 13.95 2.73 -36.78
C LEU A 39 12.50 2.18 -36.72
N VAL A 40 12.37 0.87 -36.91
CA VAL A 40 11.12 0.16 -36.60
C VAL A 40 11.05 0.07 -35.08
N ILE A 41 10.19 0.86 -34.45
CA ILE A 41 9.76 0.60 -33.09
C ILE A 41 8.77 -0.56 -33.21
N PRO A 42 9.10 -1.79 -32.79
CA PRO A 42 8.14 -2.87 -32.84
C PRO A 42 6.95 -2.45 -31.98
N SER A 43 5.75 -2.47 -32.59
CA SER A 43 4.47 -2.34 -31.92
C SER A 43 4.23 -3.57 -31.03
N GLY A 44 5.10 -3.79 -30.06
CA GLY A 44 5.02 -4.86 -29.09
C GLY A 44 3.91 -4.54 -28.10
N THR A 45 2.78 -5.24 -28.24
CA THR A 45 1.92 -5.69 -27.12
C THR A 45 1.87 -4.76 -25.89
N LEU A 46 1.31 -3.57 -26.03
CA LEU A 46 0.98 -2.67 -24.89
C LEU A 46 -0.21 -3.17 -24.03
N ALA A 47 -0.71 -4.38 -24.27
CA ALA A 47 -1.88 -4.94 -23.60
C ALA A 47 -1.58 -5.88 -22.43
N LEU A 48 -0.30 -6.17 -22.13
CA LEU A 48 0.08 -7.12 -21.06
C LEU A 48 0.44 -6.46 -19.72
N THR A 49 0.46 -5.12 -19.64
CA THR A 49 1.09 -4.39 -18.53
C THR A 49 0.12 -3.74 -17.54
N THR A 50 -1.19 -3.87 -17.77
CA THR A 50 -2.20 -3.29 -16.87
C THR A 50 -2.51 -4.26 -15.74
N PRO A 51 -2.28 -3.87 -14.47
CA PRO A 51 -2.67 -4.67 -13.32
C PRO A 51 -4.18 -4.92 -13.29
N ASP A 52 -4.58 -6.15 -12.95
CA ASP A 52 -5.97 -6.53 -12.69
C ASP A 52 -6.16 -6.79 -11.19
N PRO A 53 -6.88 -5.93 -10.46
CA PRO A 53 -7.09 -6.08 -9.02
C PRO A 53 -7.59 -7.46 -8.58
N ALA A 54 -8.37 -8.15 -9.42
CA ALA A 54 -8.93 -9.46 -9.08
C ALA A 54 -7.88 -10.59 -9.06
N ASN A 55 -6.77 -10.44 -9.77
CA ASN A 55 -5.69 -11.44 -9.86
C ASN A 55 -4.46 -11.09 -9.02
N ASN A 56 -4.46 -9.92 -8.38
CA ASN A 56 -3.39 -9.46 -7.52
C ASN A 56 -3.55 -10.02 -6.11
N TRP A 57 -2.47 -10.00 -5.33
CA TRP A 57 -2.47 -10.40 -3.92
C TRP A 57 -1.41 -9.62 -3.15
N VAL A 58 -1.60 -9.51 -1.84
CA VAL A 58 -0.71 -8.79 -0.92
C VAL A 58 -0.56 -9.61 0.35
N LEU A 59 0.61 -10.17 0.59
CA LEU A 59 0.90 -10.95 1.79
C LEU A 59 1.79 -10.14 2.74
N PRO A 60 1.58 -10.23 4.07
CA PRO A 60 0.52 -10.97 4.76
C PRO A 60 -0.82 -10.21 4.84
N CYS A 61 -0.94 -9.02 4.26
CA CYS A 61 -2.10 -8.14 4.49
C CYS A 61 -3.46 -8.74 4.13
N ASP A 62 -3.55 -9.53 3.06
CA ASP A 62 -4.77 -10.24 2.66
C ASP A 62 -5.17 -11.31 3.69
N GLU A 63 -4.21 -11.91 4.41
CA GLU A 63 -4.48 -12.91 5.46
C GLU A 63 -4.90 -12.25 6.77
N LEU A 64 -4.36 -11.06 7.05
CA LEU A 64 -4.66 -10.28 8.25
C LEU A 64 -5.89 -9.37 8.09
N ASP A 65 -6.47 -9.24 6.90
CA ASP A 65 -7.48 -8.22 6.56
C ASP A 65 -7.06 -6.78 6.97
N GLY A 66 -5.77 -6.47 6.81
CA GLY A 66 -5.19 -5.24 7.31
C GLY A 66 -3.71 -5.07 7.00
N VAL A 67 -3.18 -3.90 7.29
CA VAL A 67 -1.76 -3.60 7.18
C VAL A 67 -1.16 -3.47 8.58
N VAL A 68 -0.04 -4.16 8.82
CA VAL A 68 0.77 -3.98 10.03
C VAL A 68 1.96 -3.08 9.70
N LEU A 69 2.08 -1.99 10.45
CA LEU A 69 3.27 -1.16 10.50
C LEU A 69 4.08 -1.54 11.75
N ALA A 70 5.39 -1.49 11.67
CA ALA A 70 6.22 -1.53 12.87
C ALA A 70 7.49 -0.72 12.64
N PRO A 71 8.06 -0.08 13.67
CA PRO A 71 9.39 0.47 13.53
C PRO A 71 10.41 -0.61 13.11
N ASP A 72 11.40 -0.24 12.29
CA ASP A 72 12.24 -1.20 11.54
C ASP A 72 13.68 -1.38 12.06
N SER A 73 14.07 -0.66 13.12
CA SER A 73 15.36 -0.85 13.81
C SER A 73 15.16 -1.62 15.12
N PRO A 74 15.92 -2.68 15.41
CA PRO A 74 17.10 -3.17 14.68
C PRO A 74 16.80 -4.02 13.43
N ALA A 75 15.56 -4.51 13.29
CA ALA A 75 15.11 -5.27 12.15
C ALA A 75 13.57 -5.13 12.01
N PRO A 76 13.03 -5.21 10.79
CA PRO A 76 11.59 -5.26 10.58
C PRO A 76 10.99 -6.55 11.15
N ILE A 77 9.72 -6.48 11.54
CA ILE A 77 8.97 -7.68 11.93
C ILE A 77 8.36 -8.34 10.69
N PRO A 78 8.16 -9.68 10.67
CA PRO A 78 7.61 -10.37 9.51
C PRO A 78 6.25 -9.82 9.03
N ALA A 79 5.39 -9.36 9.94
CA ALA A 79 4.09 -8.79 9.58
C ALA A 79 4.17 -7.45 8.81
N SER A 80 5.30 -6.73 8.94
CA SER A 80 5.57 -5.47 8.25
C SER A 80 6.32 -5.64 6.92
N GLU A 81 6.81 -6.84 6.65
CA GLU A 81 7.47 -7.20 5.38
C GLU A 81 6.41 -7.68 4.40
N ILE A 82 6.07 -6.84 3.43
CA ILE A 82 5.00 -7.11 2.47
C ILE A 82 5.56 -7.64 1.16
N GLN A 83 4.89 -8.67 0.66
CA GLN A 83 5.03 -9.14 -0.71
C GLN A 83 3.78 -8.82 -1.52
N VAL A 84 3.96 -8.15 -2.66
CA VAL A 84 2.87 -7.77 -3.57
C VAL A 84 3.03 -8.51 -4.90
N GLY A 85 2.05 -9.33 -5.25
CA GLY A 85 1.97 -9.97 -6.57
C GLY A 85 1.06 -9.20 -7.51
N VAL A 86 1.61 -8.74 -8.63
CA VAL A 86 0.90 -7.97 -9.66
C VAL A 86 0.77 -8.78 -10.94
N ARG A 87 -0.48 -9.01 -11.35
CA ARG A 87 -0.90 -9.78 -12.50
C ARG A 87 -1.91 -9.01 -13.35
N ASN A 88 -2.00 -9.38 -14.61
CA ASN A 88 -3.00 -8.84 -15.54
C ASN A 88 -4.26 -9.72 -15.58
N ASN A 89 -5.23 -9.36 -16.43
CA ASN A 89 -6.51 -10.08 -16.57
C ASN A 89 -6.38 -11.51 -17.12
N ASN A 90 -5.22 -11.88 -17.67
CA ASN A 90 -4.92 -13.24 -18.11
C ASN A 90 -4.13 -14.03 -17.06
N ASN A 91 -4.07 -13.53 -15.82
CA ASN A 91 -3.26 -14.07 -14.73
C ASN A 91 -1.75 -14.12 -15.04
N GLY A 92 -1.28 -13.40 -16.06
CA GLY A 92 0.15 -13.28 -16.38
C GLY A 92 0.82 -12.25 -15.48
N PRO A 93 2.10 -12.43 -15.09
CA PRO A 93 2.82 -11.48 -14.26
C PRO A 93 3.00 -10.14 -14.99
N VAL A 94 2.96 -9.02 -14.23
CA VAL A 94 3.25 -7.69 -14.74
C VAL A 94 4.61 -7.24 -14.22
N PRO A 95 5.69 -7.39 -15.01
CA PRO A 95 7.02 -6.95 -14.60
C PRO A 95 7.17 -5.42 -14.69
N ASN A 96 8.12 -4.88 -13.91
CA ASN A 96 8.43 -3.45 -13.85
C ASN A 96 7.24 -2.54 -13.48
N ALA A 97 6.22 -3.08 -12.81
CA ALA A 97 5.13 -2.29 -12.27
C ALA A 97 5.62 -1.51 -11.05
N THR A 98 5.28 -0.22 -10.98
CA THR A 98 5.52 0.59 -9.79
C THR A 98 4.42 0.34 -8.77
N VAL A 99 4.79 -0.26 -7.65
CA VAL A 99 3.90 -0.53 -6.51
C VAL A 99 4.11 0.57 -5.47
N VAL A 100 3.02 1.19 -5.01
CA VAL A 100 3.01 2.26 -4.00
C VAL A 100 1.98 1.92 -2.93
N VAL A 101 2.33 2.14 -1.67
CA VAL A 101 1.42 2.09 -0.53
C VAL A 101 1.15 3.51 -0.07
N GLU A 102 -0.12 3.90 -0.04
CA GLU A 102 -0.59 5.21 0.43
C GLU A 102 -1.38 5.00 1.72
N PHE A 103 -1.11 5.82 2.74
CA PHE A 103 -1.86 5.82 3.99
C PHE A 103 -2.76 7.06 4.07
N ASN A 104 -3.92 6.90 4.70
CA ASN A 104 -4.77 8.04 5.04
C ASN A 104 -4.07 8.94 6.06
N GLN A 105 -4.37 10.24 6.04
CA GLN A 105 -3.87 11.23 7.00
C GLN A 105 -4.58 11.06 8.36
N GLY A 106 -4.28 9.96 9.04
CA GLY A 106 -4.72 9.67 10.40
C GLY A 106 -3.58 9.82 11.42
N PRO A 107 -3.69 9.20 12.61
CA PRO A 107 -2.63 9.17 13.62
C PRO A 107 -1.48 8.21 13.25
N ILE A 108 -1.31 7.92 11.95
CA ILE A 108 -0.23 7.08 11.45
C ILE A 108 1.03 7.93 11.31
N GLN A 109 2.14 7.43 11.84
CA GLN A 109 3.45 8.03 11.68
C GLN A 109 4.35 7.05 10.92
N LEU A 110 5.05 7.53 9.91
CA LEU A 110 5.89 6.70 9.06
C LEU A 110 7.37 6.92 9.41
N CYS A 111 8.15 5.83 9.52
CA CYS A 111 9.59 5.96 9.68
C CYS A 111 10.21 6.54 8.39
N PRO A 112 11.28 7.34 8.49
CA PRO A 112 12.01 7.85 7.32
C PRO A 112 12.59 6.76 6.41
N ASN A 113 12.93 5.59 6.97
CA ASN A 113 13.56 4.50 6.23
C ASN A 113 12.57 3.46 5.68
N GLY A 114 11.26 3.63 5.93
CA GLY A 114 10.25 2.73 5.41
C GLY A 114 10.25 2.67 3.88
N VAL A 115 10.08 1.47 3.33
CA VAL A 115 10.03 1.22 1.89
C VAL A 115 8.56 1.13 1.47
N PHE A 116 7.98 2.27 1.11
CA PHE A 116 6.56 2.39 0.70
C PHE A 116 6.36 2.34 -0.81
N THR A 117 7.44 2.18 -1.58
CA THR A 117 7.40 2.09 -3.04
C THR A 117 8.43 1.07 -3.50
N ALA A 118 8.04 0.22 -4.46
CA ALA A 118 8.88 -0.81 -5.02
C ALA A 118 8.53 -1.06 -6.50
N ILE A 119 9.42 -1.77 -7.22
CA ILE A 119 9.21 -2.18 -8.61
C ILE A 119 9.10 -3.70 -8.66
N THR A 120 8.14 -4.23 -9.41
CA THR A 120 8.00 -5.69 -9.57
C THR A 120 9.11 -6.29 -10.44
N ASN A 121 9.55 -7.49 -10.08
CA ASN A 121 10.49 -8.31 -10.87
C ASN A 121 9.82 -9.00 -12.07
N GLU A 122 10.53 -9.88 -12.77
CA GLU A 122 10.02 -10.64 -13.93
C GLU A 122 8.79 -11.51 -13.61
N GLN A 123 8.66 -11.94 -12.36
CA GLN A 123 7.52 -12.71 -11.85
C GLN A 123 6.35 -11.83 -11.40
N GLY A 124 6.45 -10.50 -11.55
CA GLY A 124 5.42 -9.56 -11.12
C GLY A 124 5.39 -9.38 -9.60
N ILE A 125 6.48 -9.64 -8.89
CA ILE A 125 6.55 -9.56 -7.42
C ILE A 125 7.36 -8.34 -6.98
N ALA A 126 6.81 -7.56 -6.07
CA ALA A 126 7.50 -6.48 -5.36
C ALA A 126 7.57 -6.77 -3.85
N TYR A 127 8.62 -6.29 -3.20
CA TYR A 127 8.83 -6.43 -1.76
C TYR A 127 8.90 -5.04 -1.14
N LEU A 128 8.21 -4.86 -0.02
CA LEU A 128 8.14 -3.61 0.74
C LEU A 128 8.38 -3.90 2.22
N THR A 129 8.88 -2.90 2.94
CA THR A 129 9.04 -2.96 4.39
C THR A 129 8.35 -1.74 4.96
N LEU A 130 7.20 -1.95 5.60
CA LEU A 130 6.38 -0.85 6.07
C LEU A 130 6.75 -0.44 7.49
N ALA A 131 7.58 0.60 7.57
CA ALA A 131 8.11 1.06 8.83
C ALA A 131 7.29 2.23 9.39
N GLY A 132 6.74 2.10 10.58
CA GLY A 132 5.93 3.17 11.19
C GLY A 132 5.15 2.72 12.43
N GLY A 133 4.31 3.61 12.92
CA GLY A 133 3.50 3.43 14.11
C GLY A 133 2.09 3.99 14.00
N GLY A 134 1.26 3.70 15.00
CA GLY A 134 -0.09 4.24 15.14
C GLY A 134 -1.18 3.25 14.73
N CYS A 135 -2.42 3.74 14.74
CA CYS A 135 -3.59 2.89 14.51
C CYS A 135 -4.72 3.63 13.78
N LEU A 136 -5.25 2.98 12.75
CA LEU A 136 -6.52 3.28 12.10
C LEU A 136 -7.31 1.97 12.00
N SER A 137 -8.34 1.81 12.82
CA SER A 137 -9.22 0.63 12.80
C SER A 137 -10.54 0.98 12.14
N GLU A 138 -11.08 0.05 11.34
CA GLU A 138 -12.40 0.16 10.68
C GLU A 138 -12.59 1.48 9.89
N THR A 139 -11.48 2.10 9.45
CA THR A 139 -11.50 3.39 8.77
C THR A 139 -11.33 3.16 7.27
N PRO A 140 -12.33 3.45 6.42
CA PRO A 140 -12.21 3.18 4.99
C PRO A 140 -10.97 3.86 4.38
N LEU A 141 -10.27 3.12 3.52
CA LEU A 141 -9.08 3.60 2.81
C LEU A 141 -7.92 4.00 3.73
N SER A 142 -7.80 3.40 4.93
CA SER A 142 -6.65 3.59 5.82
C SER A 142 -5.32 3.30 5.13
N ALA A 143 -5.27 2.23 4.34
CA ALA A 143 -4.17 1.92 3.44
C ALA A 143 -4.69 1.55 2.04
N VAL A 144 -4.05 2.11 1.02
CA VAL A 144 -4.34 1.86 -0.39
C VAL A 144 -3.07 1.40 -1.08
N ILE A 145 -3.11 0.22 -1.69
CA ILE A 145 -1.98 -0.31 -2.47
C ILE A 145 -2.31 -0.15 -3.95
N LYS A 146 -1.41 0.50 -4.68
CA LYS A 146 -1.54 0.75 -6.12
C LYS A 146 -0.40 0.11 -6.88
N ALA A 147 -0.68 -0.37 -8.09
CA ALA A 147 0.31 -0.81 -9.06
C ALA A 147 0.09 -0.06 -10.37
N ASN A 148 1.10 0.64 -10.89
CA ASN A 148 0.98 1.52 -12.08
C ASN A 148 -0.21 2.48 -12.00
N GLY A 149 -0.51 2.99 -10.80
CA GLY A 149 -1.63 3.89 -10.52
C GLY A 149 -3.01 3.21 -10.39
N VAL A 150 -3.13 1.91 -10.67
CA VAL A 150 -4.36 1.13 -10.45
C VAL A 150 -4.40 0.65 -9.00
N THR A 151 -5.46 0.97 -8.27
CA THR A 151 -5.69 0.41 -6.92
C THR A 151 -5.92 -1.09 -6.99
N ILE A 152 -5.07 -1.86 -6.32
CA ILE A 152 -5.14 -3.33 -6.28
C ILE A 152 -5.72 -3.85 -4.95
N ARG A 153 -5.56 -3.08 -3.87
CA ARG A 153 -6.11 -3.36 -2.54
C ARG A 153 -6.42 -2.08 -1.78
N ASN A 154 -7.43 -2.16 -0.94
CA ASN A 154 -7.80 -1.15 0.05
C ASN A 154 -8.05 -1.86 1.37
N TYR A 155 -7.42 -1.41 2.45
CA TYR A 155 -7.63 -1.95 3.79
C TYR A 155 -8.25 -0.88 4.68
N ALA A 156 -9.19 -1.30 5.53
CA ALA A 156 -9.77 -0.44 6.55
C ALA A 156 -8.89 -0.35 7.81
N ASN A 157 -8.02 -1.34 8.00
CA ASN A 157 -7.21 -1.54 9.18
C ASN A 157 -5.73 -1.28 8.88
N VAL A 158 -5.13 -0.37 9.63
CA VAL A 158 -3.69 -0.15 9.71
C VAL A 158 -3.34 -0.13 11.18
N LYS A 159 -2.58 -1.12 11.64
CA LYS A 159 -2.28 -1.35 13.07
C LYS A 159 -0.78 -1.42 13.28
N SER A 160 -0.32 -1.14 14.50
CA SER A 160 1.10 -1.18 14.84
C SER A 160 1.33 -1.59 16.28
N PRO A 161 2.43 -2.31 16.57
CA PRO A 161 2.91 -2.50 17.94
C PRO A 161 3.30 -1.23 18.68
N ASP A 162 3.53 -0.12 17.97
CA ASP A 162 3.73 1.22 18.54
C ASP A 162 2.37 1.92 18.62
N PHE A 163 1.64 1.63 19.70
CA PHE A 163 0.34 2.20 20.01
C PHE A 163 0.09 2.21 21.53
N ASP A 164 0.23 3.38 22.13
CA ASP A 164 0.00 3.62 23.56
C ASP A 164 -1.36 4.27 23.89
N GLY A 165 -2.24 4.40 22.89
CA GLY A 165 -3.56 5.06 23.03
C GLY A 165 -3.58 6.56 22.69
N SER A 166 -2.44 7.22 22.46
CA SER A 166 -2.36 8.65 22.17
C SER A 166 -1.80 9.02 20.78
N GLY A 167 -1.44 7.99 20.00
CA GLY A 167 -0.68 8.11 18.75
C GLY A 167 0.62 7.33 18.89
N ALA A 168 1.34 7.15 17.80
CA ALA A 168 2.65 6.52 17.83
C ALA A 168 3.74 7.50 18.30
N ASP A 169 4.74 7.02 19.04
CA ASP A 169 5.97 7.76 19.29
C ASP A 169 7.16 7.23 18.48
N LEU A 170 6.89 6.27 17.59
CA LEU A 170 7.85 5.57 16.76
C LEU A 170 8.80 4.67 17.55
N VAL A 171 8.42 4.25 18.76
CA VAL A 171 9.20 3.41 19.66
C VAL A 171 8.32 2.40 20.41
N VAL A 172 8.46 1.12 20.09
CA VAL A 172 7.79 0.05 20.83
C VAL A 172 8.45 -0.16 22.18
N ASN A 173 7.73 0.16 23.25
CA ASN A 173 8.23 0.19 24.62
C ASN A 173 7.22 -0.36 25.64
N LEU A 174 7.48 -0.11 26.94
CA LEU A 174 6.65 -0.65 28.03
C LEU A 174 5.21 -0.12 28.00
N ALA A 175 4.99 1.12 27.53
CA ALA A 175 3.66 1.69 27.43
C ALA A 175 2.79 0.88 26.46
N ASP A 176 3.33 0.51 25.30
CA ASP A 176 2.65 -0.33 24.32
C ASP A 176 2.34 -1.71 24.87
N LEU A 177 3.28 -2.34 25.57
CA LEU A 177 3.03 -3.63 26.22
C LEU A 177 1.91 -3.55 27.26
N VAL A 178 1.88 -2.48 28.06
CA VAL A 178 0.80 -2.28 29.05
C VAL A 178 -0.55 -2.18 28.34
N GLN A 179 -0.62 -1.40 27.26
CA GLN A 179 -1.85 -1.25 26.48
C GLN A 179 -2.27 -2.59 25.82
N PHE A 180 -1.35 -3.26 25.13
CA PHE A 180 -1.57 -4.60 24.57
C PHE A 180 -2.08 -5.57 25.64
N SER A 181 -1.44 -5.62 26.80
CA SER A 181 -1.81 -6.54 27.88
C SER A 181 -3.20 -6.25 28.45
N ALA A 182 -3.63 -4.99 28.48
CA ALA A 182 -4.97 -4.63 28.91
C ALA A 182 -6.02 -5.14 27.93
N GLU A 183 -5.80 -4.98 26.61
CA GLU A 183 -6.68 -5.50 25.55
C GLU A 183 -6.70 -7.03 25.54
N PHE A 184 -5.54 -7.67 25.64
CA PHE A 184 -5.40 -9.14 25.70
C PHE A 184 -6.14 -9.76 26.87
N LEU A 185 -6.18 -9.08 28.02
CA LEU A 185 -6.91 -9.53 29.21
C LEU A 185 -8.41 -9.16 29.18
N GLY A 186 -8.90 -8.56 28.09
CA GLY A 186 -10.29 -8.14 27.93
C GLY A 186 -10.68 -6.91 28.73
N ASN A 187 -9.70 -6.12 29.23
CA ASN A 187 -9.95 -4.90 29.98
C ASN A 187 -10.15 -3.66 29.09
N GLY A 188 -10.03 -3.82 27.77
CA GLY A 188 -10.24 -2.78 26.77
C GLY A 188 -10.73 -3.39 25.45
N PRO A 189 -11.25 -2.57 24.52
CA PRO A 189 -11.64 -3.04 23.21
C PRO A 189 -10.39 -3.40 22.40
N ALA A 190 -10.44 -4.54 21.70
CA ALA A 190 -9.38 -5.04 20.83
C ALA A 190 -9.35 -4.27 19.50
N VAL A 191 -8.98 -2.98 19.56
CA VAL A 191 -9.05 -2.10 18.38
C VAL A 191 -7.73 -2.12 17.64
N CYS A 192 -6.65 -1.78 18.32
CA CYS A 192 -5.36 -1.50 17.68
C CYS A 192 -4.36 -2.64 17.81
N HIS A 193 -4.62 -3.59 18.72
CA HIS A 193 -3.80 -4.78 18.92
C HIS A 193 -4.46 -6.07 18.43
N ASP A 194 -5.60 -6.01 17.73
CA ASP A 194 -6.22 -7.11 16.99
C ASP A 194 -5.68 -7.11 15.54
N TYR A 195 -4.46 -7.56 15.33
CA TYR A 195 -3.76 -7.45 14.05
C TYR A 195 -4.36 -8.33 12.95
N ASP A 196 -4.93 -9.48 13.30
CA ASP A 196 -5.57 -10.39 12.35
C ASP A 196 -7.07 -10.10 12.13
N ASN A 197 -7.59 -9.07 12.81
CA ASN A 197 -8.96 -8.58 12.72
C ASN A 197 -10.01 -9.66 13.02
N ASN A 198 -9.72 -10.54 13.98
CA ASN A 198 -10.61 -11.61 14.41
C ASN A 198 -11.64 -11.16 15.46
N GLY A 199 -11.55 -9.92 15.94
CA GLY A 199 -12.44 -9.29 16.91
C GLY A 199 -11.97 -9.39 18.37
N THR A 200 -10.79 -9.97 18.61
CA THR A 200 -10.18 -10.09 19.94
C THR A 200 -8.68 -9.83 19.88
N THR A 201 -8.06 -9.47 21.01
CA THR A 201 -6.60 -9.45 21.14
C THR A 201 -6.16 -10.74 21.81
N ASP A 202 -5.49 -11.63 21.09
CA ASP A 202 -5.18 -12.98 21.55
C ASP A 202 -3.74 -13.42 21.23
N LEU A 203 -3.50 -14.74 21.28
CA LEU A 203 -2.16 -15.30 21.07
C LEU A 203 -1.64 -15.07 19.64
N GLY A 204 -2.52 -15.02 18.63
CA GLY A 204 -2.16 -14.66 17.26
C GLY A 204 -1.55 -13.26 17.20
N ASP A 205 -2.16 -12.32 17.92
CA ASP A 205 -1.68 -10.94 18.00
C ASP A 205 -0.37 -10.82 18.77
N LEU A 206 -0.20 -11.63 19.82
CA LEU A 206 1.06 -11.65 20.57
C LEU A 206 2.23 -12.12 19.69
N ILE A 207 1.99 -13.04 18.74
CA ILE A 207 3.01 -13.50 17.80
C ILE A 207 3.46 -12.35 16.87
N ILE A 208 2.55 -11.45 16.51
CA ILE A 208 2.84 -10.28 15.67
C ILE A 208 3.50 -9.16 16.49
N PHE A 209 3.03 -8.90 17.69
CA PHE A 209 3.53 -7.85 18.59
C PHE A 209 4.93 -8.15 19.13
N SER A 210 5.14 -9.38 19.63
CA SER A 210 6.31 -9.71 20.46
C SER A 210 7.68 -9.49 19.79
N PRO A 211 7.90 -9.74 18.48
CA PRO A 211 9.19 -9.46 17.87
C PRO A 211 9.59 -7.99 17.95
N ALA A 212 8.64 -7.06 17.77
CA ALA A 212 8.91 -5.63 17.86
C ALA A 212 9.24 -5.22 19.31
N PHE A 213 8.45 -5.68 20.27
CA PHE A 213 8.66 -5.35 21.68
C PHE A 213 9.96 -5.93 22.24
N VAL A 214 10.27 -7.20 21.96
CA VAL A 214 11.51 -7.85 22.42
C VAL A 214 12.74 -7.15 21.85
N ALA A 215 12.66 -6.66 20.61
CA ALA A 215 13.75 -5.93 19.97
C ALA A 215 13.88 -4.47 20.46
N GLY A 216 12.87 -3.93 21.15
CA GLY A 216 12.77 -2.50 21.42
C GLY A 216 12.73 -1.71 20.11
N ALA A 217 11.84 -2.13 19.21
CA ALA A 217 11.80 -1.61 17.86
C ALA A 217 11.56 -0.09 17.85
N HIS A 218 12.33 0.63 17.05
CA HIS A 218 12.21 2.09 16.92
C HIS A 218 12.51 2.55 15.49
N CYS A 219 12.04 3.75 15.13
CA CYS A 219 12.54 4.42 13.93
C CYS A 219 13.86 5.14 14.27
N PRO A 220 14.84 5.15 13.36
CA PRO A 220 16.11 5.85 13.55
C PRO A 220 16.03 7.38 13.38
#